data_AF-A0A0F9P048-F1
#
_entry.id   AF-A0A0F9P048-F1
#
_cell.length_a   1.000
_cell.length_b   1.000
_cell.length_c   1.000
_cell.angle_alpha   90.00
_cell.angle_beta   90.00
_cell.angle_gamma   90.00
#
_symmetry.space_group_name_H-M   'P 1'
#
loop_
_entity.id
_entity.type
_entity.pdbx_description
1 polymer ?
#
loop_
_entity_poly.entity_id
_entity_poly.type
_entity_poly.pdbx_seq_one_letter_code
_entity_poly.pdbx_strand_id
1 'polypeptide(L)'
;MIANCPIVWMVEGKPKSNRIFLHTEDKVEHYRAKGHRVFALCFCSYHRPDHHVVPSMRSGWNVMKKGRTVKNFNSREGALSWCASKNLSIYVHRKDGTVQYKVNHS
;
A
#
# COMPACT_ATOMS: atom_id res chain seq x y z
N MET A 1 -3.54 13.63 15.63
CA MET A 1 -3.89 12.20 15.83
C MET A 1 -3.45 11.40 14.63
N ILE A 2 -2.55 10.43 14.82
CA ILE A 2 -2.10 9.52 13.76
C ILE A 2 -3.19 8.44 13.64
N ALA A 3 -4.01 8.53 12.59
CA ALA A 3 -5.08 7.59 12.35
C ALA A 3 -4.50 6.20 12.12
N ASN A 4 -4.97 5.22 12.90
CA ASN A 4 -4.67 3.82 12.70
C ASN A 4 -5.20 3.44 11.30
N CYS A 5 -4.32 3.11 10.37
CA CYS A 5 -4.72 2.88 8.99
C CYS A 5 -4.39 1.45 8.57
N PRO A 6 -5.29 0.49 8.82
CA PRO A 6 -5.01 -0.90 8.51
C PRO A 6 -4.71 -1.04 7.02
N ILE A 7 -3.59 -1.70 6.70
CA ILE A 7 -3.32 -2.15 5.35
C ILE A 7 -4.34 -3.26 5.05
N VAL A 8 -5.16 -3.06 4.04
CA VAL A 8 -6.16 -4.03 3.59
C VAL A 8 -5.84 -4.43 2.17
N TRP A 9 -6.00 -5.69 1.83
CA TRP A 9 -5.77 -6.18 0.47
C TRP A 9 -7.09 -6.21 -0.27
N MET A 10 -7.10 -5.91 -1.56
CA MET A 10 -8.32 -5.80 -2.33
C MET A 10 -8.24 -6.67 -3.58
N VAL A 11 -9.28 -7.45 -3.81
CA VAL A 11 -9.50 -8.14 -5.09
C VAL A 11 -10.32 -7.24 -6.00
N GLU A 12 -9.83 -6.95 -7.20
CA GLU A 12 -10.64 -6.26 -8.21
C GLU A 12 -11.59 -7.27 -8.87
N GLY A 13 -12.85 -7.25 -8.46
CA GLY A 13 -13.93 -7.96 -9.15
C GLY A 13 -14.43 -7.13 -10.34
N LYS A 14 -14.43 -7.69 -11.56
CA LYS A 14 -15.25 -7.17 -12.65
C LYS A 14 -16.67 -7.78 -12.57
N PRO A 15 -17.77 -7.02 -12.74
CA PRO A 15 -17.90 -5.56 -12.78
C PRO A 15 -18.64 -4.97 -11.55
N LYS A 16 -18.11 -3.83 -11.07
CA LYS A 16 -18.78 -2.69 -10.40
C LYS A 16 -19.38 -2.77 -8.98
N SER A 17 -19.41 -3.88 -8.24
CA SER A 17 -19.98 -3.77 -6.86
C SER A 17 -19.27 -4.44 -5.69
N ASN A 18 -18.42 -5.45 -5.86
CA ASN A 18 -17.82 -6.12 -4.70
C ASN A 18 -16.29 -5.98 -4.67
N ARG A 19 -15.81 -4.89 -4.06
CA ARG A 19 -14.42 -4.83 -3.59
C ARG A 19 -14.31 -5.75 -2.38
N ILE A 20 -13.64 -6.89 -2.53
CA ILE A 20 -13.42 -7.83 -1.43
C ILE A 20 -12.16 -7.39 -0.71
N PHE A 21 -12.32 -6.95 0.55
CA PHE A 21 -11.21 -6.67 1.44
C PHE A 21 -10.72 -7.97 2.08
N LEU A 22 -9.43 -8.25 1.90
CA LEU A 22 -8.74 -9.40 2.43
C LEU A 22 -7.82 -8.91 3.54
N HIS A 23 -7.99 -9.50 4.71
CA HIS A 23 -7.26 -9.14 5.92
C HIS A 23 -6.22 -10.19 6.32
N THR A 24 -6.13 -11.31 5.56
CA THR A 24 -5.22 -12.42 5.83
C THR A 24 -4.50 -12.86 4.55
N GLU A 25 -3.29 -13.38 4.72
CA GLU A 25 -2.45 -13.88 3.62
C GLU A 25 -3.12 -15.04 2.90
N ASP A 26 -3.66 -16.02 3.62
CA ASP A 26 -4.34 -17.19 3.04
C ASP A 26 -5.44 -16.80 2.04
N LYS A 27 -6.22 -15.76 2.37
CA LYS A 27 -7.26 -15.25 1.48
C LYS A 27 -6.64 -14.60 0.24
N VAL A 28 -5.56 -13.85 0.39
CA VAL A 28 -4.86 -13.22 -0.74
C VAL A 28 -4.30 -14.27 -1.68
N GLU A 29 -3.70 -15.32 -1.15
CA GLU A 29 -3.14 -16.41 -1.94
C GLU A 29 -4.25 -17.20 -2.65
N HIS A 30 -5.35 -17.48 -1.96
CA HIS A 30 -6.54 -18.10 -2.54
C HIS A 30 -7.06 -17.35 -3.78
N TYR A 31 -7.21 -16.02 -3.69
CA TYR A 31 -7.70 -15.22 -4.82
C TYR A 31 -6.66 -15.10 -5.95
N ARG A 32 -5.36 -15.03 -5.62
CA ARG A 32 -4.29 -15.06 -6.63
C ARG A 32 -4.25 -16.38 -7.39
N ALA A 33 -4.37 -17.51 -6.69
CA ALA A 33 -4.38 -18.84 -7.28
C ALA A 33 -5.57 -19.02 -8.26
N LYS A 34 -6.69 -18.34 -7.99
CA LYS A 34 -7.85 -18.26 -8.87
C LYS A 34 -7.70 -17.26 -10.04
N GLY A 35 -6.52 -16.69 -10.23
CA GLY A 35 -6.24 -15.73 -11.31
C GLY A 35 -6.76 -14.32 -11.06
N HIS A 36 -7.26 -14.01 -9.86
CA HIS A 36 -7.70 -12.65 -9.56
C HIS A 36 -6.52 -11.71 -9.29
N ARG A 37 -6.68 -10.45 -9.71
CA ARG A 37 -5.73 -9.38 -9.38
C ARG A 37 -5.98 -8.90 -7.95
N VAL A 38 -4.97 -9.08 -7.09
CA VAL A 38 -4.97 -8.60 -5.71
C VAL A 38 -4.01 -7.43 -5.54
N PHE A 39 -4.50 -6.35 -4.96
CA PHE A 39 -3.75 -5.12 -4.71
C PHE A 39 -3.62 -4.87 -3.22
N ALA A 40 -2.48 -4.34 -2.79
CA ALA A 40 -2.41 -3.68 -1.50
C ALA A 40 -3.30 -2.44 -1.55
N LEU A 41 -4.01 -2.14 -0.48
CA LEU A 41 -4.66 -0.86 -0.26
C LEU A 41 -4.26 -0.32 1.11
N CYS A 42 -3.68 0.88 1.14
CA CYS A 42 -3.82 1.70 2.35
C CYS A 42 -5.09 2.54 2.20
N PHE A 43 -6.00 2.41 3.16
CA PHE A 43 -7.21 3.25 3.20
C PHE A 43 -6.84 4.74 3.26
N CYS A 44 -5.75 5.08 3.94
CA CYS A 44 -5.20 6.43 4.02
C CYS A 44 -4.80 6.98 2.65
N SER A 45 -4.19 6.14 1.80
CA SER A 45 -3.76 6.51 0.47
C SER A 45 -4.94 6.72 -0.46
N TYR A 46 -6.11 6.15 -0.15
CA TYR A 46 -7.32 6.38 -0.93
C TYR A 46 -7.86 7.79 -0.73
N HIS A 47 -7.79 8.31 0.50
CA HIS A 47 -8.34 9.62 0.86
C HIS A 47 -7.30 10.75 0.84
N ARG A 48 -6.00 10.44 0.77
CA ARG A 48 -4.92 11.44 0.69
C ARG A 48 -4.22 11.39 -0.66
N PRO A 49 -3.96 12.55 -1.30
CA PRO A 49 -3.29 12.61 -2.60
C PRO A 49 -1.78 12.33 -2.52
N ASP A 50 -1.22 12.37 -1.30
CA ASP A 50 0.18 12.09 -1.01
C ASP A 50 0.55 10.63 -1.38
N HIS A 51 1.85 10.36 -1.51
CA HIS A 51 2.32 9.00 -1.71
C HIS A 51 2.45 8.28 -0.36
N HIS A 52 2.40 6.96 -0.37
CA HIS A 52 2.48 6.14 0.83
C HIS A 52 3.50 5.03 0.63
N VAL A 53 4.48 4.94 1.51
CA VAL A 53 5.44 3.84 1.55
C VAL A 53 4.90 2.81 2.54
N VAL A 54 4.45 1.67 2.03
CA VAL A 54 3.85 0.60 2.82
C VAL A 54 4.63 -0.70 2.68
N PRO A 55 4.72 -1.53 3.73
CA PRO A 55 5.27 -2.87 3.59
C PRO A 55 4.38 -3.75 2.70
N SER A 56 5.04 -4.61 1.92
CA SER A 56 4.38 -5.64 1.12
C SER A 56 4.26 -6.94 1.93
N MET A 57 3.15 -7.68 1.79
CA MET A 57 2.96 -8.98 2.46
C MET A 57 4.02 -10.00 2.07
N ARG A 58 4.37 -10.09 0.78
CA ARG A 58 5.28 -11.13 0.29
C ARG A 58 6.77 -10.86 0.56
N SER A 59 7.09 -9.88 1.40
CA SER A 59 8.36 -9.14 1.50
C SER A 59 8.42 -7.89 0.60
N GLY A 60 9.32 -6.99 0.98
CA GLY A 60 9.55 -5.72 0.29
C GLY A 60 8.64 -4.58 0.75
N TRP A 61 8.63 -3.52 -0.05
CA TRP A 61 7.97 -2.25 0.21
C TRP A 61 7.34 -1.72 -1.07
N ASN A 62 6.15 -1.16 -0.95
CA ASN A 62 5.38 -0.60 -2.03
C ASN A 62 5.25 0.91 -1.83
N VAL A 63 5.48 1.67 -2.89
CA VAL A 63 5.05 3.06 -2.95
C VAL A 63 3.67 3.10 -3.59
N MET A 64 2.72 3.70 -2.89
CA MET A 64 1.32 3.76 -3.25
C MET A 64 0.86 5.20 -3.45
N LYS A 65 -0.13 5.40 -4.32
CA LYS A 65 -0.83 6.66 -4.51
C LYS A 65 -2.28 6.37 -4.88
N LYS A 66 -3.24 7.07 -4.26
CA LYS A 66 -4.69 6.89 -4.53
C LYS A 66 -5.12 5.41 -4.42
N GLY A 67 -4.59 4.70 -3.42
CA GLY A 67 -4.88 3.28 -3.18
C GLY A 67 -4.31 2.31 -4.23
N ARG A 68 -3.39 2.75 -5.09
CA ARG A 68 -2.73 1.91 -6.09
C ARG A 68 -1.24 1.85 -5.85
N THR A 69 -0.65 0.68 -6.06
CA THR A 69 0.80 0.52 -6.07
C THR A 69 1.39 1.15 -7.32
N VAL A 70 2.29 2.12 -7.12
CA VAL A 70 3.03 2.82 -8.17
C VAL A 70 4.35 2.08 -8.46
N LYS A 71 5.03 1.60 -7.41
CA LYS A 71 6.31 0.90 -7.54
C LYS A 71 6.58 -0.03 -6.36
N ASN A 72 7.30 -1.12 -6.61
CA ASN A 72 7.73 -2.11 -5.61
C ASN A 72 9.24 -2.03 -5.41
N PHE A 73 9.69 -2.34 -4.19
CA PHE A 73 11.07 -2.34 -3.76
C PHE A 73 11.32 -3.53 -2.84
N ASN A 74 12.54 -4.05 -2.82
CA ASN A 74 12.92 -5.12 -1.90
C ASN A 74 13.22 -4.59 -0.48
N SER A 75 13.55 -3.30 -0.35
CA SER A 75 13.91 -2.65 0.90
C SER A 75 13.16 -1.34 1.12
N ARG A 76 13.06 -0.92 2.38
CA ARG A 76 12.42 0.34 2.78
C ARG A 76 13.21 1.51 2.23
N GLU A 77 14.53 1.42 2.37
CA GLU A 77 15.52 2.42 2.02
C GLU A 77 15.47 2.69 0.51
N GLY A 78 15.29 1.64 -0.31
CA GLY A 78 15.09 1.79 -1.75
C GLY A 78 13.82 2.55 -2.10
N ALA A 79 12.72 2.27 -1.40
CA ALA A 79 11.46 2.99 -1.59
C ALA A 79 11.58 4.47 -1.18
N LEU A 80 12.21 4.74 -0.03
CA LEU A 80 12.44 6.10 0.46
C LEU A 80 13.36 6.90 -0.46
N SER A 81 14.48 6.30 -0.90
CA SER A 81 15.44 6.94 -1.81
C SER A 81 14.79 7.30 -3.15
N TRP A 82 13.96 6.39 -3.70
CA TRP A 82 13.22 6.70 -4.91
C TRP A 82 12.22 7.85 -4.72
N CYS A 83 11.48 7.88 -3.61
CA CYS A 83 10.58 8.98 -3.29
C CYS A 83 11.32 10.32 -3.13
N ALA A 84 12.48 10.30 -2.47
CA ALA A 84 13.34 11.47 -2.31
C ALA A 84 13.86 11.99 -3.66
N SER A 85 14.33 11.10 -4.55
CA SER A 85 14.78 11.46 -5.91
C SER A 85 13.68 12.09 -6.78
N LYS A 86 12.42 11.92 -6.38
CA LYS A 86 11.23 12.43 -7.06
C LYS A 86 10.59 13.62 -6.32
N ASN A 87 11.22 14.10 -5.25
CA ASN A 87 10.72 15.17 -4.38
C ASN A 87 9.26 14.96 -3.93
N LEU A 88 8.92 13.71 -3.55
CA LEU A 88 7.55 13.34 -3.21
C LEU A 88 7.26 13.55 -1.73
N SER A 89 6.13 14.19 -1.42
CA SER A 89 5.57 14.12 -0.06
C SER A 89 4.98 12.74 0.19
N ILE A 90 5.46 12.06 1.23
CA ILE A 90 5.14 10.66 1.52
C ILE A 90 4.71 10.44 2.97
N TYR A 91 3.81 9.48 3.19
CA TYR A 91 3.60 8.84 4.50
C TYR A 91 4.32 7.51 4.54
N VAL A 92 5.01 7.22 5.63
CA VAL A 92 5.70 5.93 5.82
C VAL A 92 4.92 5.11 6.83
N HIS A 93 4.59 3.88 6.46
CA HIS A 93 3.85 2.95 7.31
C HIS A 93 4.78 1.96 8.01
N ARG A 94 4.38 1.51 9.19
CA ARG A 94 4.95 0.36 9.88
C ARG A 94 4.41 -0.95 9.30
N LYS A 95 5.02 -2.07 9.69
CA LYS A 95 4.55 -3.43 9.35
C LYS A 95 3.15 -3.75 9.86
N ASP A 96 2.75 -3.14 10.97
CA ASP A 96 1.39 -3.24 11.53
C ASP A 96 0.35 -2.39 10.75
N GLY A 97 0.78 -1.67 9.70
CA GLY A 97 -0.05 -0.81 8.87
C GLY A 97 -0.22 0.62 9.39
N THR A 98 0.17 0.91 10.63
CA THR A 98 0.06 2.26 11.19
C THR A 98 0.99 3.24 10.46
N VAL A 99 0.56 4.50 10.33
CA VAL A 99 1.44 5.57 9.82
C VAL A 99 2.50 5.85 10.88
N GLN A 100 3.77 5.72 10.52
CA GLN A 100 4.88 6.04 11.41
C GLN A 100 5.15 7.55 11.42
N TYR A 101 5.30 8.15 10.23
CA TYR A 101 5.57 9.57 10.06
C TYR A 101 5.29 10.04 8.62
N LYS A 102 5.26 11.36 8.43
CA LYS A 102 5.22 12.02 7.11
C LYS A 102 6.61 12.57 6.79
N VAL A 103 7.06 12.40 5.55
CA VAL A 103 8.23 13.08 5.00
C VAL A 103 7.74 14.04 3.94
N ASN A 104 8.12 15.31 4.06
CA ASN A 104 7.96 16.28 2.99
C ASN A 104 9.35 16.56 2.45
N HIS A 105 9.58 16.21 1.19
CA HIS A 105 10.71 16.72 0.44
C HIS A 105 10.25 18.04 -0.18
N SER A 106 10.53 19.14 0.50
CA SER A 106 10.28 20.53 0.05
C SER A 106 11.55 21.10 -0.55
#